data_AF-A0A6S7B8T8-F1
#
_entry.id   AF-A0A6S7B8T8-F1
#
_cell.length_a   1.000
_cell.length_b   1.000
_cell.length_c   1.000
_cell.angle_alpha   90.00
_cell.angle_beta   90.00
_cell.angle_gamma   90.00
#
_symmetry.space_group_name_H-M   'P 1'
#
loop_
_entity.id
_entity.type
_entity.pdbx_description
1 polymer ?
#
loop_
_entity_poly.entity_id
_entity_poly.type
_entity_poly.pdbx_seq_one_letter_code
_entity_poly.pdbx_strand_id
1 'polypeptide(L)'
;MTASSLFWSLGPSIVGTVFDGGQHEANLRGANAQYDMAVADYRQTVLTAFQQVEDGLSAARVLSQEAQSQQSAVDASGQALDRAMNRFKDGAISYLDVVNLQAMALTDSRMAVDIEKRRMDADVQLLEALGGGWKAPA
;
A
#
# COMPACT_ATOMS: atom_id res chain seq x y z
N MET A 1 35.69 31.02 -68.30
CA MET A 1 35.07 31.73 -67.17
C MET A 1 33.72 32.22 -67.66
N THR A 2 32.56 31.87 -67.13
CA THR A 2 32.14 31.17 -65.92
C THR A 2 30.79 30.51 -66.19
N ALA A 3 30.60 29.30 -65.67
CA ALA A 3 29.31 28.62 -65.65
C ALA A 3 28.34 29.35 -64.70
N SER A 4 27.06 29.41 -65.06
CA SER A 4 25.96 29.60 -64.11
C SER A 4 24.64 29.18 -64.76
N SER A 5 24.36 27.88 -64.73
CA SER A 5 23.00 27.38 -64.82
C SER A 5 22.47 27.26 -63.39
N LEU A 6 21.69 28.26 -62.96
CA LEU A 6 20.90 28.18 -61.74
C LEU A 6 19.79 27.14 -61.94
N PHE A 7 20.01 25.92 -61.45
CA PHE A 7 18.94 24.93 -61.27
C PHE A 7 18.34 25.14 -59.89
N TRP A 8 17.11 25.64 -59.84
CA TRP A 8 16.25 25.63 -58.66
C TRP A 8 15.07 24.72 -58.97
N SER A 9 14.74 23.81 -58.05
CA SER A 9 13.49 23.05 -58.11
C SER A 9 12.65 23.39 -56.87
N LEU A 10 11.40 23.76 -57.13
CA LEU A 10 10.36 23.99 -56.13
C LEU A 10 9.20 23.12 -56.59
N GLY A 11 9.16 21.90 -56.08
CA GLY A 11 8.12 20.92 -56.39
C GLY A 11 7.91 20.01 -55.19
N PRO A 12 6.68 19.59 -54.89
CA PRO A 12 6.43 18.66 -53.79
C PRO A 12 7.16 17.33 -54.08
N SER A 13 8.12 16.95 -53.25
CA SER A 13 8.73 15.63 -53.33
C SER A 13 7.81 14.61 -52.67
N ILE A 14 7.11 13.82 -53.48
CA ILE A 14 6.38 12.64 -53.02
C ILE A 14 7.41 11.50 -52.94
N VAL A 15 7.84 11.17 -51.72
CA VAL A 15 8.72 10.03 -51.43
C VAL A 15 7.86 8.88 -50.93
N GLY A 16 7.97 7.73 -51.61
CA GLY A 16 7.36 6.47 -51.19
C GLY A 16 8.34 5.32 -51.46
N THR A 17 8.41 4.37 -50.54
CA THR A 17 9.25 3.17 -50.67
C THR A 17 8.55 2.15 -51.59
N VAL A 18 9.21 1.76 -52.68
CA VAL A 18 8.68 0.73 -53.61
C VAL A 18 9.00 -0.69 -53.09
N PHE A 19 10.09 -0.83 -52.35
CA PHE A 19 10.50 -2.07 -51.67
C PHE A 19 11.35 -1.71 -50.45
N ASP A 20 10.91 -2.05 -49.24
CA ASP A 20 11.55 -1.67 -47.97
C ASP A 20 11.97 -2.88 -47.11
N GLY A 21 11.90 -4.10 -47.66
CA GLY A 21 12.29 -5.32 -46.96
C GLY A 21 11.50 -5.61 -45.68
N GLY A 22 10.31 -5.02 -45.51
CA GLY A 22 9.49 -5.17 -44.31
C GLY A 22 9.87 -4.23 -43.16
N GLN A 23 10.71 -3.21 -43.40
CA GLN A 23 11.09 -2.23 -42.39
C GLN A 23 9.87 -1.45 -41.84
N HIS A 24 8.93 -1.03 -42.69
CA HIS A 24 7.71 -0.36 -42.20
C HIS A 24 6.82 -1.29 -41.40
N GLU A 25 6.68 -2.55 -41.80
CA GLU A 25 5.96 -3.53 -40.99
C GLU A 25 6.64 -3.78 -39.65
N ALA A 26 7.98 -3.88 -39.61
CA ALA A 26 8.72 -4.04 -38.37
C ALA A 26 8.54 -2.83 -37.44
N ASN A 27 8.58 -1.61 -37.98
CA ASN A 27 8.30 -0.39 -37.22
C ASN A 27 6.86 -0.35 -36.70
N LEU A 28 5.88 -0.74 -37.51
CA LEU A 28 4.48 -0.84 -37.08
C LEU A 28 4.30 -1.90 -35.99
N ARG A 29 4.93 -3.08 -36.14
CA ARG A 29 4.94 -4.13 -35.10
C ARG A 29 5.57 -3.61 -33.81
N GLY A 30 6.67 -2.86 -33.90
CA GLY A 30 7.31 -2.22 -32.76
C GLY A 30 6.40 -1.20 -32.06
N ALA A 31 5.73 -0.35 -32.83
CA ALA A 31 4.77 0.63 -32.30
C ALA A 31 3.56 -0.04 -31.62
N ASN A 32 3.02 -1.10 -32.23
CA ASN A 32 1.92 -1.87 -31.63
C ASN A 32 2.36 -2.57 -30.34
N ALA A 33 3.56 -3.15 -30.30
CA ALA A 33 4.09 -3.77 -29.10
C ALA A 33 4.29 -2.76 -27.96
N GLN A 34 4.72 -1.53 -28.26
CA GLN A 34 4.81 -0.44 -27.27
C GLN A 34 3.44 -0.03 -26.75
N TYR A 35 2.42 0.02 -27.63
CA TYR A 35 1.05 0.28 -27.22
C TYR A 35 0.50 -0.81 -26.30
N ASP A 36 0.70 -2.08 -26.65
CA ASP A 36 0.28 -3.22 -25.83
C ASP A 36 0.96 -3.20 -24.45
N MET A 37 2.24 -2.83 -24.40
CA MET A 37 2.98 -2.62 -23.15
C MET A 37 2.36 -1.51 -22.31
N ALA A 38 2.07 -0.34 -22.90
CA ALA A 38 1.44 0.77 -22.17
C ALA A 38 0.05 0.40 -21.62
N VAL A 39 -0.74 -0.36 -22.38
CA VAL A 39 -2.04 -0.88 -21.92
C VAL A 39 -1.86 -1.88 -20.78
N ALA A 40 -0.87 -2.77 -20.87
CA ALA A 40 -0.57 -3.72 -19.80
C ALA A 40 -0.11 -3.02 -18.52
N ASP A 41 0.78 -2.03 -18.64
CA ASP A 41 1.26 -1.22 -17.50
C ASP A 41 0.10 -0.49 -16.82
N TYR A 42 -0.78 0.15 -17.60
CA TYR A 42 -1.97 0.80 -17.06
C TYR A 42 -2.86 -0.19 -16.29
N ARG A 43 -3.14 -1.36 -16.88
CA ARG A 43 -3.92 -2.42 -16.20
C ARG A 43 -3.26 -2.85 -14.90
N GLN A 44 -1.95 -3.05 -14.91
CA GLN A 44 -1.19 -3.44 -13.72
C GLN A 44 -1.26 -2.35 -12.64
N THR A 45 -1.11 -1.08 -12.99
CA THR A 45 -1.24 0.05 -12.03
C THR A 45 -2.61 0.06 -11.38
N VAL A 46 -3.69 -0.11 -12.16
CA VAL A 46 -5.06 -0.14 -11.63
C VAL A 46 -5.26 -1.34 -10.70
N LEU A 47 -4.83 -2.53 -11.10
CA LEU A 47 -4.96 -3.74 -10.27
C LEU A 47 -4.18 -3.63 -8.96
N THR A 48 -2.96 -3.10 -9.01
CA THR A 48 -2.16 -2.84 -7.80
C THR A 48 -2.85 -1.86 -6.87
N ALA A 49 -3.42 -0.76 -7.40
CA ALA A 49 -4.14 0.22 -6.58
C ALA A 49 -5.39 -0.40 -5.92
N PHE A 50 -6.17 -1.19 -6.66
CA PHE A 50 -7.31 -1.92 -6.10
C PHE A 50 -6.90 -2.88 -4.98
N GLN A 51 -5.81 -3.63 -5.20
CA GLN A 51 -5.28 -4.54 -4.19
C GLN A 51 -4.88 -3.78 -2.91
N GLN A 52 -4.17 -2.66 -3.03
CA GLN A 52 -3.74 -1.85 -1.88
C GLN A 52 -4.92 -1.32 -1.05
N VAL A 53 -6.01 -0.91 -1.70
CA VAL A 53 -7.24 -0.47 -1.01
C VAL A 53 -7.89 -1.63 -0.28
N GLU A 54 -8.01 -2.80 -0.92
CA GLU A 54 -8.61 -3.99 -0.30
C GLU A 54 -7.78 -4.50 0.90
N ASP A 55 -6.45 -4.47 0.78
CA ASP A 55 -5.52 -4.83 1.85
C ASP A 55 -5.71 -3.87 3.05
N GLY A 56 -5.81 -2.57 2.81
CA GLY A 56 -6.06 -1.56 3.85
C GLY A 56 -7.41 -1.74 4.55
N LEU A 57 -8.50 -1.95 3.79
CA LEU A 57 -9.83 -2.19 4.34
C LEU A 57 -9.90 -3.49 5.15
N SER A 58 -9.25 -4.55 4.66
CA SER A 58 -9.16 -5.82 5.34
C SER A 58 -8.37 -5.70 6.65
N ALA A 59 -7.23 -5.02 6.63
CA ALA A 59 -6.44 -4.74 7.83
C ALA A 59 -7.25 -3.97 8.87
N ALA A 60 -7.95 -2.90 8.48
CA ALA A 60 -8.79 -2.11 9.37
C ALA A 60 -9.88 -2.97 10.06
N ARG A 61 -10.56 -3.82 9.29
CA ARG A 61 -11.58 -4.74 9.82
C ARG A 61 -11.01 -5.77 10.80
N VAL A 62 -9.88 -6.38 10.47
CA VAL A 62 -9.25 -7.41 11.32
C VAL A 62 -8.70 -6.80 12.60
N LEU A 63 -7.97 -5.68 12.49
CA LEU A 63 -7.41 -4.98 13.64
C LEU A 63 -8.49 -4.43 14.57
N SER A 64 -9.65 -4.01 14.03
CA SER A 64 -10.77 -3.60 14.87
C SER A 64 -11.31 -4.74 15.72
N GLN A 65 -11.32 -5.98 15.22
CA GLN A 65 -11.75 -7.15 15.99
C GLN A 65 -10.67 -7.56 17.00
N GLU A 66 -9.40 -7.52 16.57
CA GLU A 66 -8.24 -7.78 17.43
C GLU A 66 -8.22 -6.82 18.63
N ALA A 67 -8.48 -5.53 18.40
CA ALA A 67 -8.55 -4.51 19.45
C ALA A 67 -9.67 -4.78 20.47
N GLN A 68 -10.85 -5.20 20.04
CA GLN A 68 -11.96 -5.54 20.96
C GLN A 68 -11.62 -6.75 21.83
N SER A 69 -11.04 -7.78 21.24
CA SER A 69 -10.58 -8.96 21.98
C SER A 69 -9.47 -8.60 22.97
N GLN A 70 -8.52 -7.76 22.56
CA GLN A 70 -7.42 -7.37 23.41
C GLN A 70 -7.87 -6.46 24.56
N GLN A 71 -8.83 -5.56 24.32
CA GLN A 71 -9.41 -4.76 25.39
C GLN A 71 -10.06 -5.64 26.46
N SER A 72 -10.76 -6.71 26.04
CA SER A 72 -11.33 -7.68 26.97
C SER A 72 -10.25 -8.40 27.80
N ALA A 73 -9.08 -8.67 27.21
CA ALA A 73 -7.94 -9.24 27.93
C ALA A 73 -7.35 -8.26 28.95
N VAL A 74 -7.19 -6.99 28.59
CA VAL A 74 -6.74 -5.91 29.51
C VAL A 74 -7.68 -5.79 30.70
N ASP A 75 -9.00 -5.78 30.45
CA ASP A 75 -10.00 -5.67 31.51
C ASP A 75 -9.94 -6.90 32.44
N ALA A 76 -9.79 -8.10 31.86
CA ALA A 76 -9.71 -9.34 32.62
C ALA A 76 -8.44 -9.43 33.49
N SER A 77 -7.27 -9.08 32.95
CA SER A 77 -6.01 -9.09 33.70
C SER A 77 -5.96 -7.99 34.75
N GLY A 78 -6.55 -6.82 34.49
CA GLY A 78 -6.77 -5.77 35.50
C GLY A 78 -7.60 -6.27 36.68
N GLN A 79 -8.75 -6.89 36.42
CA GLN A 79 -9.59 -7.46 37.49
C GLN A 79 -8.90 -8.61 38.23
N ALA A 80 -8.09 -9.42 37.55
CA ALA A 80 -7.32 -10.49 38.18
C ALA A 80 -6.26 -9.92 39.14
N LEU A 81 -5.56 -8.86 38.72
CA LEU A 81 -4.59 -8.16 39.54
C LEU A 81 -5.25 -7.55 40.79
N ASP A 82 -6.40 -6.88 40.66
CA ASP A 82 -7.13 -6.32 41.79
C ASP A 82 -7.53 -7.40 42.81
N ARG A 83 -8.03 -8.54 42.31
CA ARG A 83 -8.38 -9.69 43.16
C ARG A 83 -7.16 -10.26 43.87
N ALA A 84 -6.02 -10.38 43.18
CA ALA A 84 -4.79 -10.86 43.79
C ALA A 84 -4.24 -9.89 44.84
N MET A 85 -4.32 -8.58 44.59
CA MET A 85 -3.92 -7.57 45.57
C MET A 85 -4.74 -7.68 46.86
N ASN A 86 -6.06 -7.92 46.75
CA ASN A 86 -6.91 -8.16 47.92
C ASN A 86 -6.51 -9.43 48.67
N ARG A 87 -6.33 -10.56 47.96
CA ARG A 87 -5.88 -11.81 48.58
C ARG A 87 -4.50 -11.70 49.25
N PHE A 88 -3.60 -10.92 48.68
CA PHE A 88 -2.29 -10.65 49.26
C PHE A 88 -2.42 -9.84 50.57
N LYS A 89 -3.27 -8.81 50.59
CA LYS A 89 -3.57 -8.02 51.80
C LYS A 89 -4.20 -8.89 52.89
N ASP A 90 -5.01 -9.87 52.51
CA ASP A 90 -5.61 -10.85 53.42
C ASP A 90 -4.62 -11.97 53.84
N GLY A 91 -3.38 -11.96 53.32
CA GLY A 91 -2.35 -12.95 53.62
C GLY A 91 -2.56 -14.31 52.95
N ALA A 92 -3.48 -14.43 52.00
CA ALA A 92 -3.88 -15.69 51.37
C ALA A 92 -2.96 -16.12 50.20
N ILE A 93 -2.17 -15.20 49.64
CA ILE A 93 -1.21 -15.47 48.56
C ILE A 93 0.10 -14.73 48.80
N SER A 94 1.15 -15.12 48.08
CA SER A 94 2.45 -14.44 48.16
C SER A 94 2.46 -13.16 47.31
N TYR A 95 3.39 -12.24 47.60
CA TYR A 95 3.59 -11.06 46.75
C TYR A 95 4.09 -11.43 45.34
N LEU A 96 4.78 -12.58 45.21
CA LEU A 96 5.24 -13.06 43.90
C LEU A 96 4.06 -13.32 42.95
N ASP A 97 2.94 -13.85 43.48
CA ASP A 97 1.72 -14.07 42.69
C ASP A 97 1.12 -12.74 42.18
N VAL A 98 1.21 -11.67 42.98
CA VAL A 98 0.81 -10.32 42.58
C VAL A 98 1.70 -9.79 41.47
N VAL A 99 3.02 -9.93 41.59
CA VAL A 99 3.98 -9.48 40.57
C VAL A 99 3.78 -10.20 39.25
N ASN A 100 3.48 -11.50 39.27
CA ASN A 100 3.16 -12.25 38.06
C ASN A 100 1.92 -11.69 37.35
N LEU A 101 0.87 -11.35 38.10
CA LEU A 101 -0.34 -10.74 37.52
C LEU A 101 -0.10 -9.30 37.06
N GLN A 102 0.75 -8.53 37.73
CA GLN A 102 1.19 -7.22 37.24
C GLN A 102 1.91 -7.34 35.90
N ALA A 103 2.80 -8.33 35.76
CA ALA A 103 3.51 -8.58 34.50
C ALA A 103 2.55 -8.99 33.37
N MET A 104 1.53 -9.81 33.67
CA MET A 104 0.48 -10.16 32.72
C MET A 104 -0.33 -8.92 32.30
N ALA A 105 -0.84 -8.13 33.24
CA ALA A 105 -1.61 -6.92 32.94
C ALA A 105 -0.81 -5.89 32.13
N LEU A 106 0.49 -5.74 32.44
CA LEU A 106 1.38 -4.89 31.65
C LEU A 106 1.59 -5.41 30.23
N THR A 107 1.71 -6.73 30.06
CA THR A 107 1.86 -7.36 28.75
C THR A 107 0.61 -7.13 27.91
N ASP A 108 -0.58 -7.34 28.48
CA ASP A 108 -1.85 -7.11 27.79
C ASP A 108 -2.03 -5.64 27.39
N SER A 109 -1.65 -4.72 28.29
CA SER A 109 -1.71 -3.27 28.01
C SER A 109 -0.77 -2.88 26.87
N ARG A 110 0.44 -3.45 26.83
CA ARG A 110 1.40 -3.21 25.74
C ARG A 110 0.89 -3.74 24.41
N MET A 111 0.28 -4.93 24.41
CA MET A 111 -0.32 -5.51 23.21
C MET A 111 -1.48 -4.66 22.69
N ALA A 112 -2.31 -4.11 23.58
CA ALA A 112 -3.37 -3.16 23.18
C ALA A 112 -2.80 -1.92 22.48
N VAL A 113 -1.71 -1.35 23.01
CA VAL A 113 -1.03 -0.20 22.40
C VAL A 113 -0.41 -0.56 21.04
N ASP A 114 0.17 -1.75 20.90
CA ASP A 114 0.73 -2.21 19.61
C ASP A 114 -0.36 -2.39 18.55
N ILE A 115 -1.51 -2.96 18.91
CA ILE A 115 -2.67 -3.06 18.01
C ILE A 115 -3.14 -1.67 17.59
N GLU A 116 -3.22 -0.72 18.52
CA GLU A 116 -3.63 0.65 18.18
C GLU A 116 -2.64 1.33 17.22
N LYS A 117 -1.34 1.11 17.42
CA LYS A 117 -0.32 1.57 16.47
C LYS A 117 -0.54 0.95 15.08
N ARG A 118 -0.75 -0.36 15.00
CA ARG A 118 -1.02 -1.05 13.73
C ARG A 118 -2.29 -0.53 13.04
N ARG A 119 -3.31 -0.12 13.81
CA ARG A 119 -4.52 0.53 13.26
C ARG A 119 -4.21 1.87 12.63
N MET A 120 -3.42 2.70 13.30
CA MET A 120 -2.98 3.99 12.75
C MET A 120 -2.15 3.79 11.47
N ASP A 121 -1.25 2.80 11.46
CA ASP A 121 -0.46 2.47 10.27
C ASP A 121 -1.36 2.02 9.10
N ALA A 122 -2.38 1.20 9.37
CA ALA A 122 -3.36 0.76 8.37
C ALA A 122 -4.21 1.91 7.82
N ASP A 123 -4.60 2.87 8.67
CA ASP A 123 -5.34 4.06 8.27
C ASP A 123 -4.50 4.95 7.33
N VAL A 124 -3.21 5.12 7.65
CA VAL A 124 -2.26 5.86 6.80
C VAL A 124 -2.06 5.17 5.44
N GLN A 125 -1.90 3.85 5.43
CA GLN A 125 -1.77 3.07 4.20
C GLN A 125 -3.02 3.16 3.32
N LEU A 126 -4.21 3.12 3.93
CA LEU A 126 -5.46 3.28 3.20
C LEU A 126 -5.58 4.70 2.61
N LEU A 127 -5.17 5.71 3.36
CA LEU A 127 -5.15 7.09 2.88
C LEU A 127 -4.19 7.28 1.71
N GLU A 128 -3.01 6.65 1.74
CA GLU A 128 -2.06 6.61 0.63
C GLU A 128 -2.63 5.89 -0.60
N ALA A 129 -3.22 4.69 -0.40
CA ALA A 129 -3.80 3.88 -1.48
C ALA A 129 -4.97 4.59 -2.18
N LEU A 130 -5.74 5.40 -1.45
CA LEU A 130 -6.82 6.23 -2.01
C LEU A 130 -6.31 7.50 -2.72
N GLY A 131 -5.00 7.71 -2.77
CA GLY A 131 -4.36 8.82 -3.46
C GLY A 131 -4.04 10.02 -2.55
N GLY A 132 -4.04 9.87 -1.23
CA GLY A 132 -3.44 10.83 -0.29
C GLY A 132 -4.02 12.25 -0.28
N GLY A 133 -5.19 12.48 -0.88
CA GLY A 133 -5.77 13.81 -1.09
C GLY A 133 -5.35 14.52 -2.38
N TRP A 134 -4.83 13.79 -3.38
CA TRP A 134 -4.38 14.33 -4.66
C TRP A 134 -5.49 15.04 -5.45
N LYS A 135 -5.59 16.36 -5.29
CA LYS A 135 -6.06 17.24 -6.37
C LYS A 135 -4.92 17.32 -7.37
N ALA A 136 -5.08 16.69 -8.53
CA ALA A 136 -4.17 16.90 -9.65
C ALA A 136 -4.04 18.41 -9.91
N PRO A 137 -2.82 18.98 -10.01
CA PRO A 137 -2.67 20.34 -10.50
C PRO A 137 -3.27 20.40 -11.91
N ALA A 138 -4.10 21.42 -12.14
CA ALA A 138 -4.74 21.70 -13.41
C ALA A 138 -3.72 21.99 -14.52
#